data_AF-A0AAU5QS21-F1
#
_entry.id   AF-A0AAU5QS21-F1
#
_cell.length_a   1.000
_cell.length_b   1.000
_cell.length_c   1.000
_cell.angle_alpha   90.00
_cell.angle_beta   90.00
_cell.angle_gamma   90.00
#
_symmetry.space_group_name_H-M   'P 1'
#
loop_
_entity.id
_entity.type
_entity.pdbx_description
1 polymer ?
#
loop_
_entity_poly.entity_id
_entity_poly.type
_entity_poly.pdbx_seq_one_letter_code
_entity_poly.pdbx_strand_id
1 'polypeptide(L)'
;MRMTRLTTAVLATALGFTGALVTGSSAGASAQLGCQYKVVWPTAGVYENPNPNSVVVKTKHAGDIVGASTCEGAGYNEYSYAMVTTDAAADGRGWMRVEALVQI
;
A
#
# COMPACT_ATOMS: atom_id res chain seq x y z
N MET A 1 56.22 25.08 -34.55
CA MET A 1 55.09 26.00 -34.81
C MET A 1 53.83 25.37 -34.23
N ARG A 2 53.10 26.14 -33.42
CA ARG A 2 51.80 25.79 -32.80
C ARG A 2 50.71 25.71 -33.88
N MET A 3 49.78 24.77 -33.73
CA MET A 3 48.37 25.06 -34.02
C MET A 3 47.44 24.07 -33.29
N THR A 4 46.77 24.62 -32.28
CA THR A 4 45.70 24.04 -31.47
C THR A 4 44.36 24.40 -32.12
N ARG A 5 43.46 23.44 -32.38
CA ARG A 5 42.00 23.65 -32.60
C ARG A 5 41.28 22.32 -32.33
N LEU A 6 40.54 22.19 -31.23
CA LEU A 6 39.14 22.60 -30.95
C LEU A 6 38.20 21.39 -31.01
N THR A 7 38.08 20.78 -29.84
CA THR A 7 36.92 20.16 -29.19
C THR A 7 35.61 20.11 -29.99
N THR A 8 35.09 18.91 -30.22
CA THR A 8 33.65 18.68 -30.40
C THR A 8 33.33 17.34 -29.73
N ALA A 9 32.89 17.41 -28.47
CA ALA A 9 32.38 16.25 -27.75
C ALA A 9 30.90 16.09 -28.11
N VAL A 10 30.56 15.05 -28.86
CA VAL A 10 29.17 14.63 -29.08
C VAL A 10 28.73 13.86 -27.85
N LEU A 11 27.84 14.46 -27.08
CA LEU A 11 27.22 13.85 -25.90
C LEU A 11 26.18 12.82 -26.37
N ALA A 12 26.55 11.54 -26.41
CA ALA A 12 25.61 10.45 -26.63
C ALA A 12 24.98 10.06 -25.28
N THR A 13 23.78 10.56 -24.99
CA THR A 13 22.95 10.07 -23.88
C THR A 13 22.38 8.70 -24.26
N ALA A 14 23.14 7.65 -23.96
CA ALA A 14 22.62 6.30 -23.93
C ALA A 14 21.72 6.15 -22.69
N LEU A 15 20.41 6.25 -22.89
CA LEU A 15 19.40 5.81 -21.94
C LEU A 15 19.45 4.28 -21.88
N GLY A 16 20.40 3.76 -21.11
CA GLY A 16 20.39 2.38 -20.66
C GLY A 16 19.24 2.20 -19.68
N PHE A 17 18.25 1.40 -20.06
CA PHE A 17 17.21 0.90 -19.17
C PHE A 17 17.87 -0.01 -18.15
N THR A 18 18.42 0.58 -17.10
CA THR A 18 18.74 -0.15 -15.87
C THR A 18 17.40 -0.56 -15.28
N GLY A 19 17.00 -1.80 -15.55
CA GLY A 19 15.87 -2.46 -14.90
C GLY A 19 16.15 -2.54 -13.41
N ALA A 20 15.87 -1.45 -12.70
CA ALA A 20 15.64 -1.50 -11.27
C ALA A 20 14.38 -2.35 -11.10
N LEU A 21 14.57 -3.63 -10.78
CA LEU A 21 13.58 -4.38 -10.03
C LEU A 21 13.33 -3.55 -8.78
N VAL A 22 12.29 -2.72 -8.83
CA VAL A 22 11.70 -2.13 -7.65
C VAL A 22 11.26 -3.32 -6.82
N THR A 23 12.14 -3.74 -5.92
CA THR A 23 11.74 -4.40 -4.69
C THR A 23 10.75 -3.43 -4.07
N GLY A 24 9.47 -3.62 -4.38
CA GLY A 24 8.41 -2.88 -3.73
C GLY A 24 8.68 -3.04 -2.26
N SER A 25 8.98 -1.94 -1.59
CA SER A 25 8.99 -1.90 -0.15
C SER A 25 7.61 -2.40 0.24
N SER A 26 7.51 -3.67 0.65
CA SER A 26 6.54 -4.05 1.65
C SER A 26 6.99 -3.25 2.86
N ALA A 27 6.59 -1.97 2.89
CA ALA A 27 6.54 -1.22 4.11
C ALA A 27 5.69 -2.10 5.00
N GLY A 28 6.38 -2.90 5.83
CA GLY A 28 5.75 -3.66 6.87
C GLY A 28 5.12 -2.61 7.73
N ALA A 29 3.83 -2.34 7.48
CA ALA A 29 2.95 -1.77 8.46
C ALA A 29 3.28 -2.54 9.73
N SER A 30 3.95 -1.85 10.67
CA SER A 30 4.34 -2.46 11.92
C SER A 30 3.03 -2.73 12.65
N ALA A 31 2.49 -3.92 12.41
CA ALA A 31 1.28 -4.38 13.03
C ALA A 31 1.64 -4.61 14.49
N GLN A 32 0.88 -4.01 15.39
CA GLN A 32 1.05 -4.35 16.79
C GLN A 32 0.73 -5.83 16.97
N LEU A 33 1.53 -6.54 17.77
CA LEU A 33 1.28 -7.95 18.11
C LEU A 33 -0.16 -8.10 18.61
N GLY A 34 -0.95 -8.93 17.93
CA GLY A 34 -2.38 -9.12 18.21
C GLY A 34 -3.35 -8.31 17.33
N CYS A 35 -2.89 -7.43 16.46
CA CYS A 35 -3.74 -6.66 15.53
C CYS A 35 -3.43 -6.99 14.06
N GLN A 36 -3.13 -8.27 13.78
CA GLN A 36 -2.99 -8.78 12.42
C GLN A 36 -4.24 -9.54 12.01
N TYR A 37 -4.59 -9.39 10.75
CA TYR A 37 -5.74 -10.05 10.16
C TYR A 37 -5.34 -10.68 8.84
N LYS A 38 -5.92 -11.84 8.57
CA LYS A 38 -5.89 -12.47 7.26
C LYS A 38 -7.21 -12.21 6.56
N VAL A 39 -7.14 -11.74 5.32
CA VAL A 39 -8.33 -11.55 4.48
C VAL A 39 -8.87 -12.90 4.05
N VAL A 40 -10.16 -13.14 4.23
CA VAL A 40 -10.82 -14.41 3.90
C VAL A 40 -11.76 -14.32 2.70
N TRP A 41 -12.23 -13.12 2.36
CA TRP A 41 -13.03 -12.92 1.15
C TRP A 41 -12.15 -12.98 -0.10
N PRO A 42 -12.68 -13.45 -1.25
CA PRO A 42 -11.94 -13.46 -2.52
C PRO A 42 -11.37 -12.08 -2.87
N THR A 43 -12.16 -11.04 -2.60
CA THR A 43 -11.81 -9.65 -2.81
C THR A 43 -12.43 -8.81 -1.70
N ALA A 44 -11.64 -7.93 -1.07
CA ALA A 44 -12.09 -7.02 -0.02
C ALA A 44 -11.53 -5.62 -0.23
N GLY A 45 -12.38 -4.61 -0.09
CA GLY A 45 -11.99 -3.20 -0.19
C GLY A 45 -11.43 -2.67 1.13
N VAL A 46 -10.41 -1.83 1.02
CA VAL A 46 -9.93 -0.92 2.05
C VAL A 46 -10.57 0.43 1.76
N TYR A 47 -11.39 0.93 2.69
CA TYR A 47 -12.15 2.16 2.57
C TYR A 47 -11.44 3.31 3.28
N GLU A 48 -11.56 4.54 2.78
CA GLU A 48 -11.03 5.74 3.44
C GLU A 48 -11.72 6.00 4.79
N ASN A 49 -13.03 5.73 4.85
CA ASN A 49 -13.85 5.84 6.06
C ASN A 49 -14.64 4.54 6.27
N PRO A 50 -15.03 4.21 7.51
CA PRO A 50 -15.77 2.98 7.83
C PRO A 50 -17.24 3.11 7.41
N ASN A 51 -17.49 3.19 6.11
CA ASN A 51 -18.80 3.40 5.49
C ASN A 51 -18.81 2.70 4.12
N PRO A 52 -19.84 1.91 3.79
CA PRO A 52 -19.91 1.20 2.50
C PRO A 52 -19.93 2.13 1.28
N ASN A 53 -20.35 3.39 1.44
CA ASN A 53 -20.35 4.41 0.38
C ASN A 53 -19.03 5.20 0.32
N SER A 54 -18.04 4.88 1.16
CA SER A 54 -16.72 5.50 1.13
C SER A 54 -15.92 5.02 -0.08
N VAL A 55 -14.93 5.83 -0.48
CA VAL A 55 -14.00 5.49 -1.55
C VAL A 55 -13.17 4.28 -1.13
N VAL A 56 -13.08 3.29 -2.02
CA VAL A 56 -12.16 2.17 -1.88
C VAL A 56 -10.79 2.61 -2.37
N VAL A 57 -9.85 2.79 -1.45
CA VAL A 57 -8.49 3.26 -1.74
C VAL A 57 -7.54 2.12 -2.12
N LYS A 58 -7.85 0.90 -1.69
CA LYS A 58 -7.06 -0.29 -2.03
C LYS A 58 -7.94 -1.53 -2.03
N THR A 59 -7.55 -2.52 -2.83
CA THR A 59 -8.21 -3.83 -2.83
C THR A 59 -7.23 -4.89 -2.35
N LYS A 60 -7.72 -5.77 -1.49
CA LYS A 60 -7.01 -6.93 -0.92
C LYS A 60 -7.71 -8.21 -1.33
N HIS A 61 -6.99 -9.31 -1.26
CA HIS A 61 -7.41 -10.62 -1.73
C HIS A 61 -7.31 -11.66 -0.63
N ALA A 62 -8.03 -12.76 -0.78
CA ALA A 62 -7.97 -13.88 0.16
C ALA A 62 -6.51 -14.31 0.39
N GLY A 63 -6.13 -14.40 1.66
CA GLY A 63 -4.77 -14.75 2.07
C GLY A 63 -3.86 -13.56 2.37
N ASP A 64 -4.21 -12.35 1.93
CA ASP A 64 -3.45 -11.16 2.27
C ASP A 64 -3.43 -10.95 3.78
N ILE A 65 -2.26 -10.62 4.31
CA ILE A 65 -2.11 -10.20 5.70
C ILE A 65 -2.16 -8.68 5.75
N VAL A 66 -3.07 -8.17 6.58
CA VAL A 66 -3.22 -6.76 6.87
C VAL A 66 -3.03 -6.55 8.36
N GLY A 67 -2.25 -5.54 8.70
CA GLY A 67 -1.93 -5.22 10.07
C GLY A 67 -2.38 -3.81 10.40
N ALA A 68 -2.84 -3.62 11.63
CA ALA A 68 -3.14 -2.30 12.16
C ALA A 68 -2.14 -1.96 13.27
N SER A 69 -1.77 -0.68 13.36
CA SER A 69 -0.97 -0.19 14.49
C SER A 69 -1.80 -0.13 15.78
N THR A 70 -3.12 0.00 15.66
CA THR A 70 -4.10 -0.04 16.75
C THR A 70 -5.18 -1.05 16.40
N CYS A 71 -5.62 -1.89 17.35
CA CYS A 71 -6.76 -2.81 17.17
C CYS A 71 -8.11 -2.05 17.18
N GLU A 72 -8.16 -0.89 16.53
CA GLU A 72 -9.34 -0.04 16.52
C GLU A 72 -10.40 -0.59 15.56
N GLY A 73 -11.65 -0.54 16.03
CA GLY A 73 -12.82 -0.88 15.24
C GLY A 73 -13.76 0.32 15.15
N ALA A 74 -14.55 0.33 14.08
CA ALA A 74 -15.62 1.30 13.88
C ALA A 74 -16.89 0.59 13.41
N GLY A 75 -18.04 1.16 13.75
CA GLY A 75 -19.35 0.69 13.30
C GLY A 75 -20.02 1.72 12.40
N TYR A 76 -20.74 1.24 11.38
CA TYR A 76 -21.64 2.04 10.57
C TYR A 76 -22.91 1.24 10.27
N ASN A 77 -24.01 1.65 10.90
CA ASN A 77 -25.26 0.89 10.93
C ASN A 77 -25.01 -0.57 11.36
N GLU A 78 -25.36 -1.53 10.51
CA GLU A 78 -25.16 -2.96 10.74
C GLU A 78 -23.73 -3.47 10.45
N TYR A 79 -22.85 -2.60 9.92
CA TYR A 79 -21.52 -3.01 9.48
C TYR A 79 -20.43 -2.66 10.48
N SER A 80 -19.55 -3.62 10.72
CA SER A 80 -18.35 -3.46 11.53
C SER A 80 -17.10 -3.41 10.65
N TYR A 81 -16.21 -2.49 10.96
CA TYR A 81 -14.93 -2.28 10.28
C TYR A 81 -13.77 -2.39 11.26
N ALA A 82 -12.69 -3.01 10.81
CA ALA A 82 -11.39 -2.96 11.46
C ALA A 82 -10.53 -1.91 10.77
N MET A 83 -9.80 -1.13 11.56
CA MET A 83 -8.76 -0.27 11.04
C MET A 83 -7.61 -1.14 10.50
N VAL A 84 -7.02 -0.75 9.38
CA VAL A 84 -5.83 -1.38 8.80
C VAL A 84 -4.86 -0.30 8.34
N THR A 85 -3.57 -0.54 8.45
CA THR A 85 -2.56 0.40 7.94
C THR A 85 -2.43 0.23 6.43
N THR A 86 -2.43 1.32 5.68
CA THR A 86 -2.32 1.30 4.21
C THR A 86 -1.66 2.58 3.70
N ASP A 87 -0.70 2.46 2.80
CA ASP A 87 -0.06 3.60 2.11
C ASP A 87 -1.00 4.33 1.13
N ALA A 88 -2.15 3.73 0.79
CA ALA A 88 -3.07 4.27 -0.20
C ALA A 88 -4.10 5.26 0.36
N ALA A 89 -4.27 5.31 1.68
CA ALA A 89 -5.15 6.28 2.33
C ALA A 89 -4.39 7.57 2.65
N ALA A 90 -5.08 8.71 2.70
CA ALA A 90 -4.44 10.01 2.86
C ALA A 90 -3.68 10.15 4.19
N ASP A 91 -4.16 9.49 5.24
CA ASP A 91 -3.61 9.47 6.60
C ASP A 91 -2.84 8.17 6.92
N GLY A 92 -2.65 7.31 5.91
CA GLY A 92 -2.00 6.01 6.09
C GLY A 92 -2.90 4.94 6.73
N ARG A 93 -4.20 5.20 6.91
CA ARG A 93 -5.15 4.33 7.60
C ARG A 93 -6.38 4.08 6.74
N GLY A 94 -6.77 2.82 6.68
CA GLY A 94 -7.96 2.40 5.96
C GLY A 94 -8.85 1.54 6.83
N TRP A 95 -10.03 1.24 6.32
CA TRP A 95 -11.04 0.46 7.02
C TRP A 95 -11.40 -0.75 6.18
N MET A 96 -11.44 -1.93 6.79
CA MET A 96 -11.88 -3.15 6.12
C MET A 96 -13.03 -3.78 6.90
N ARG A 97 -13.99 -4.40 6.21
CA ARG A 97 -15.09 -5.09 6.90
C ARG A 97 -14.56 -6.22 7.76
N VAL A 98 -15.03 -6.28 9.01
CA VAL A 98 -14.65 -7.35 9.96
C VAL A 98 -15.03 -8.72 9.41
N GLU A 99 -16.16 -8.84 8.71
CA GLU A 99 -16.63 -10.10 8.08
C GLU A 99 -15.69 -10.63 7.00
N ALA A 100 -14.82 -9.77 6.44
CA ALA A 100 -13.83 -10.13 5.44
C ALA A 100 -12.48 -10.56 6.05
N LEU A 101 -12.38 -10.57 7.38
CA LEU A 101 -11.13 -10.71 8.12
C LEU A 101 -11.21 -11.82 9.17
N VAL A 102 -10.09 -12.48 9.42
CA VAL A 102 -9.88 -13.33 10.61
C VAL A 102 -8.61 -12.86 11.32
N GLN A 103 -8.68 -12.69 12.63
CA GLN A 103 -7.53 -12.29 13.44
C GLN A 103 -6.52 -13.44 13.52
N ILE A 104 -5.22 -13.11 13.45
CA ILE A 104 -4.10 -14.07 13.50
C ILE A 104 -2.99 -13.61 14.45
#